data_AF-A0A8T4WTZ3-F1
#
_entry.id   AF-A0A8T4WTZ3-F1
#
_cell.length_a   1.000
_cell.length_b   1.000
_cell.length_c   1.000
_cell.angle_alpha   90.00
_cell.angle_beta   90.00
_cell.angle_gamma   90.00
#
_symmetry.space_group_name_H-M   'P 1'
#
loop_
_entity.id
_entity.type
_entity.pdbx_description
1 polymer ?
#
loop_
_entity_poly.entity_id
_entity_poly.type
_entity_poly.pdbx_seq_one_letter_code
_entity_poly.pdbx_strand_id
1 'polypeptide(L)'
;MSQIQLTFTPPESKRLIAKAIASLDEVQETFKKHMIMIALGTTTGRVAEELLDEEINREGFAAGIILPKGTCVLPREKRTSRIIIKEGEVIDIETSEMLEELSANDMIIKGANAIDPFGTAGVLLASRTGGTLGKIMGPAFSRGVNIVIPVSLEKLVLEPIDELSRITGVDKTQSSVGVPAGLGVLPGETITEIDAIRILSGAEASPIAKGGVSG
;
A
#
# COMPACT_ATOMS: atom_id res chain seq x y z
N MET A 1 -14.74 -31.74 5.71
CA MET A 1 -14.15 -30.39 5.80
C MET A 1 -15.29 -29.39 5.66
N SER A 2 -15.44 -28.46 6.60
CA SER A 2 -16.39 -27.35 6.46
C SER A 2 -15.85 -26.34 5.45
N GLN A 3 -16.71 -25.87 4.54
CA GLN A 3 -16.37 -24.84 3.56
C GLN A 3 -17.28 -23.63 3.77
N ILE A 4 -16.70 -22.45 3.65
CA ILE A 4 -17.42 -21.17 3.72
C ILE A 4 -17.04 -20.38 2.47
N GLN A 5 -18.04 -19.85 1.78
CA GLN A 5 -17.85 -18.93 0.69
C GLN A 5 -18.12 -17.52 1.19
N LEU A 6 -17.17 -16.61 0.98
CA LEU A 6 -17.25 -15.20 1.35
C LEU A 6 -17.12 -14.34 0.10
N THR A 7 -17.84 -13.23 0.09
CA THR A 7 -17.72 -12.20 -0.95
C THR A 7 -17.46 -10.88 -0.24
N PHE A 8 -16.42 -10.18 -0.68
CA PHE A 8 -16.05 -8.86 -0.16
C PHE A 8 -16.14 -7.84 -1.28
N THR A 9 -16.71 -6.68 -0.97
CA THR A 9 -16.54 -5.47 -1.76
C THR A 9 -15.09 -4.98 -1.64
N PRO A 10 -14.59 -4.17 -2.59
CA PRO A 10 -13.25 -3.58 -2.48
C PRO A 10 -12.97 -2.86 -1.15
N PRO A 11 -13.90 -2.06 -0.57
CA PRO A 11 -13.70 -1.46 0.75
C PRO A 11 -13.59 -2.46 1.90
N GLU A 12 -14.35 -3.56 1.86
CA GLU A 12 -14.33 -4.62 2.87
C GLU A 12 -13.02 -5.42 2.82
N SER A 13 -12.57 -5.80 1.61
CA SER A 13 -11.25 -6.42 1.43
C SER A 13 -10.12 -5.57 2.02
N LYS A 14 -10.15 -4.26 1.75
CA LYS A 14 -9.15 -3.33 2.27
C LYS A 14 -9.20 -3.21 3.80
N ARG A 15 -10.39 -3.29 4.39
CA ARG A 15 -10.58 -3.29 5.85
C ARG A 15 -10.09 -4.59 6.47
N LEU A 16 -10.37 -5.73 5.84
CA LEU A 16 -9.90 -7.05 6.28
C LEU A 16 -8.37 -7.10 6.31
N ILE A 17 -7.71 -6.65 5.23
CA ILE A 17 -6.25 -6.52 5.16
C ILE A 17 -5.72 -5.60 6.26
N ALA A 18 -6.36 -4.45 6.47
CA ALA A 18 -5.93 -3.51 7.50
C ALA A 18 -5.99 -4.11 8.91
N LYS A 19 -7.07 -4.85 9.24
CA LYS A 19 -7.20 -5.56 10.52
C LYS A 19 -6.09 -6.59 10.72
N ALA A 20 -5.78 -7.36 9.69
CA ALA A 20 -4.71 -8.35 9.76
C ALA A 20 -3.36 -7.69 10.03
N ILE A 21 -3.01 -6.63 9.28
CA ILE A 21 -1.75 -5.90 9.47
C ILE A 21 -1.68 -5.32 10.88
N ALA A 22 -2.73 -4.65 11.35
CA ALA A 22 -2.75 -4.09 12.70
C ALA A 22 -2.61 -5.16 13.79
N SER A 23 -2.98 -6.41 13.53
CA SER A 23 -2.85 -7.51 14.49
C SER A 23 -1.48 -8.21 14.52
N LEU A 24 -0.58 -7.91 13.57
CA LEU A 24 0.75 -8.53 13.53
C LEU A 24 1.62 -8.09 14.71
N ASP A 25 2.31 -9.04 15.33
CA ASP A 25 3.19 -8.78 16.49
C ASP A 25 4.28 -7.76 16.15
N GLU A 26 4.91 -7.88 14.98
CA GLU A 26 5.93 -6.93 14.51
C GLU A 26 5.38 -5.51 14.33
N VAL A 27 4.17 -5.36 13.79
CA VAL A 27 3.51 -4.05 13.62
C VAL A 27 3.19 -3.45 15.00
N GLN A 28 2.69 -4.26 15.93
CA GLN A 28 2.38 -3.85 17.29
C GLN A 28 3.64 -3.46 18.08
N GLU A 29 4.74 -4.19 17.89
CA GLU A 29 6.02 -3.85 18.50
C GLU A 29 6.58 -2.54 17.96
N THR A 30 6.64 -2.38 16.63
CA THR A 30 7.10 -1.13 16.01
C THR A 30 6.19 0.03 16.42
N PHE A 31 4.87 -0.15 16.45
CA PHE A 31 3.93 0.91 16.86
C PHE A 31 4.24 1.43 18.26
N LYS A 32 4.55 0.54 19.21
CA LYS A 32 4.80 0.90 20.62
C LYS A 32 6.18 1.48 20.89
N LYS A 33 7.20 1.09 20.11
CA LYS A 33 8.61 1.35 20.46
C LYS A 33 9.40 2.15 19.42
N HIS A 34 8.89 2.23 18.20
CA HIS A 34 9.63 2.69 17.04
C HIS A 34 8.73 3.60 16.18
N MET A 35 9.19 3.91 14.98
CA MET A 35 8.49 4.75 14.03
C MET A 35 7.74 3.92 12.98
N ILE A 36 6.49 4.29 12.71
CA ILE A 36 5.73 3.79 11.55
C ILE A 36 5.38 4.97 10.64
N MET A 37 5.81 4.91 9.39
CA MET A 37 5.36 5.83 8.35
C MET A 37 4.23 5.18 7.53
N ILE A 38 3.04 5.76 7.58
CA ILE A 38 1.89 5.33 6.77
C ILE A 38 1.79 6.23 5.54
N ALA A 39 2.12 5.67 4.37
CA ALA A 39 2.02 6.36 3.09
C ALA A 39 0.56 6.56 2.66
N LEU A 40 0.29 7.60 1.86
CA LEU A 40 -1.03 7.83 1.26
C LEU A 40 -1.50 6.61 0.45
N GLY A 41 -2.73 6.20 0.69
CA GLY A 41 -3.41 5.10 0.03
C GLY A 41 -4.70 4.71 0.76
N THR A 42 -5.76 4.35 0.02
CA THR A 42 -7.05 4.04 0.65
C THR A 42 -7.00 2.80 1.55
N THR A 43 -6.10 1.86 1.28
CA THR A 43 -5.86 0.69 2.14
C THR A 43 -4.98 1.03 3.33
N THR A 44 -3.88 1.76 3.13
CA THR A 44 -2.97 2.18 4.22
C THR A 44 -3.65 3.14 5.19
N GLY A 45 -4.57 3.98 4.71
CA GLY A 45 -5.43 4.80 5.54
C GLY A 45 -6.28 3.97 6.50
N ARG A 46 -6.78 2.81 6.06
CA ARG A 46 -7.49 1.89 6.96
C ARG A 46 -6.55 1.26 7.99
N VAL A 47 -5.30 0.98 7.63
CA VAL A 47 -4.30 0.52 8.61
C VAL A 47 -4.08 1.60 9.67
N ALA A 48 -4.00 2.88 9.29
CA ALA A 48 -3.93 3.98 10.25
C ALA A 48 -5.15 4.00 11.18
N GLU A 49 -6.36 3.84 10.63
CA GLU A 49 -7.59 3.78 11.44
C GLU A 49 -7.58 2.61 12.43
N GLU A 50 -7.09 1.43 12.03
CA GLU A 50 -7.00 0.27 12.95
C GLU A 50 -5.91 0.44 14.02
N LEU A 51 -4.80 1.13 13.72
CA LEU A 51 -3.71 1.35 14.68
C LEU A 51 -4.02 2.48 15.68
N LEU A 52 -4.66 3.54 15.21
CA LEU A 52 -4.94 4.74 16.01
C LEU A 52 -6.32 4.72 16.67
N ASP A 53 -7.21 3.80 16.27
CA ASP A 53 -8.63 3.77 16.66
C ASP A 53 -9.36 5.11 16.36
N GLU A 54 -8.96 5.77 15.28
CA GLU A 54 -9.51 7.06 14.84
C GLU A 54 -9.89 7.02 13.36
N GLU A 55 -10.98 7.69 12.99
CA GLU A 55 -11.34 7.86 11.58
C GLU A 55 -10.46 8.92 10.91
N ILE A 56 -9.98 8.62 9.69
CA ILE A 56 -9.23 9.59 8.89
C ILE A 56 -10.04 10.04 7.67
N ASN A 57 -9.70 11.19 7.10
CA ASN A 57 -10.23 11.59 5.79
C ASN A 57 -9.64 10.71 4.67
N ARG A 58 -10.30 9.57 4.43
CA ARG A 58 -9.87 8.55 3.44
C ARG A 58 -9.87 9.06 2.00
N GLU A 59 -10.73 10.02 1.66
CA GLU A 59 -10.80 10.57 0.30
C GLU A 59 -9.54 11.36 -0.05
N GLY A 60 -9.05 12.14 0.92
CA GLY A 60 -7.80 12.89 0.79
C GLY A 60 -6.56 12.01 1.00
N PHE A 61 -6.68 10.86 1.66
CA PHE A 61 -5.57 9.94 1.92
C PHE A 61 -5.22 9.05 0.71
N ALA A 62 -5.10 9.66 -0.47
CA ALA A 62 -4.74 9.00 -1.72
C ALA A 62 -3.89 9.94 -2.60
N ALA A 63 -3.08 9.36 -3.49
CA ALA A 63 -2.27 10.13 -4.44
C ALA A 63 -2.52 9.72 -5.89
N GLY A 64 -2.18 8.49 -6.25
CA GLY A 64 -2.53 7.90 -7.55
C GLY A 64 -3.87 7.19 -7.46
N ILE A 65 -4.79 7.50 -8.36
CA ILE A 65 -6.12 6.90 -8.44
C ILE A 65 -6.43 6.49 -9.88
N ILE A 66 -7.25 5.46 -10.05
CA ILE A 66 -7.76 5.03 -11.35
C ILE A 66 -9.25 5.32 -11.35
N LEU A 67 -9.71 6.10 -12.33
CA LEU A 67 -11.10 6.51 -12.50
C LEU A 67 -11.61 6.01 -13.86
N PRO A 68 -12.93 6.07 -14.16
CA PRO A 68 -13.44 5.71 -15.48
C PRO A 68 -12.77 6.46 -16.65
N LYS A 69 -12.22 7.65 -16.39
CA LYS A 69 -11.44 8.46 -17.35
C LYS A 69 -9.95 8.08 -17.46
N GLY A 70 -9.51 7.02 -16.78
CA GLY A 70 -8.12 6.53 -16.79
C GLY A 70 -7.33 6.85 -15.52
N THR A 71 -6.00 6.69 -15.62
CA THR A 71 -5.04 6.97 -14.55
C THR A 71 -5.05 8.45 -14.20
N CYS A 72 -5.11 8.77 -12.91
CA CYS A 72 -5.24 10.12 -12.41
C CYS A 72 -4.34 10.33 -11.19
N VAL A 73 -4.05 11.60 -10.93
CA VAL A 73 -3.30 12.04 -9.76
C VAL A 73 -4.20 13.01 -9.01
N LEU A 74 -4.54 12.69 -7.75
CA LEU A 74 -5.35 13.58 -6.92
C LEU A 74 -4.60 14.91 -6.73
N PRO A 75 -5.20 16.09 -6.94
CA PRO A 75 -4.50 17.36 -6.75
C PRO A 75 -3.96 17.51 -5.32
N ARG A 76 -2.79 18.14 -5.14
CA ARG A 76 -2.09 18.17 -3.84
C ARG A 76 -2.91 18.83 -2.74
N GLU A 77 -3.61 19.89 -3.08
CA GLU A 77 -4.52 20.65 -2.22
C GLU A 77 -5.74 19.84 -1.74
N LYS A 78 -6.05 18.71 -2.38
CA LYS A 78 -7.09 17.78 -1.95
C LYS A 78 -6.54 16.59 -1.17
N ARG A 79 -5.21 16.47 -1.04
CA ARG A 79 -4.58 15.37 -0.31
C ARG A 79 -4.41 15.73 1.15
N THR A 80 -4.62 14.75 2.01
CA THR A 80 -4.10 14.79 3.37
C THR A 80 -2.61 14.44 3.37
N SER A 81 -1.92 14.81 4.44
CA SER A 81 -0.54 14.37 4.67
C SER A 81 -0.47 12.87 4.95
N ARG A 82 0.73 12.30 4.75
CA ARG A 82 1.09 11.00 5.31
C ARG A 82 0.99 11.06 6.84
N ILE A 83 0.81 9.91 7.48
CA ILE A 83 0.82 9.80 8.94
C ILE A 83 2.17 9.23 9.36
N ILE A 84 2.76 9.82 10.39
CA ILE A 84 3.99 9.35 11.03
C ILE A 84 3.62 9.10 12.48
N ILE A 85 3.86 7.88 12.92
CA ILE A 85 3.61 7.46 14.29
C ILE A 85 4.97 7.18 14.91
N LYS A 86 5.21 7.67 16.13
CA LYS A 86 6.39 7.36 16.91
C LYS A 86 5.95 7.01 18.31
N GLU A 87 6.26 5.78 18.74
CA GLU A 87 5.94 5.29 20.10
C GLU A 87 4.45 5.45 20.46
N GLY A 88 3.57 5.13 19.51
CA GLY A 88 2.10 5.16 19.65
C GLY A 88 1.45 6.50 19.35
N GLU A 89 2.22 7.57 19.19
CA GLU A 89 1.69 8.93 19.01
C GLU A 89 1.89 9.45 17.58
N VAL A 90 0.89 10.14 17.03
CA VAL A 90 1.02 10.81 15.74
C VAL A 90 1.89 12.06 15.91
N ILE A 91 2.96 12.15 15.12
CA ILE A 91 3.87 13.29 15.12
C ILE A 91 3.81 14.04 13.78
N ASP A 92 3.91 15.37 13.85
CA ASP A 92 3.95 16.23 12.67
C ASP A 92 5.40 16.65 12.39
N ILE A 93 6.10 15.84 11.59
CA ILE A 93 7.47 16.11 11.16
C ILE A 93 7.63 16.06 9.64
N GLU A 94 8.59 16.83 9.14
CA GLU A 94 8.88 16.89 7.73
C GLU A 94 9.43 15.56 7.18
N THR A 95 9.32 15.36 5.87
CA THR A 95 9.76 14.07 5.27
C THR A 95 11.27 13.92 5.42
N SER A 96 12.01 15.01 5.26
CA SER A 96 13.47 15.00 5.43
C SER A 96 13.88 14.62 6.86
N GLU A 97 13.21 15.17 7.86
CA GLU A 97 13.50 14.90 9.27
C GLU A 97 13.21 13.43 9.62
N MET A 98 12.03 12.91 9.22
CA MET A 98 11.72 11.49 9.36
C MET A 98 12.78 10.60 8.69
N LEU A 99 13.20 10.97 7.47
CA LEU A 99 14.22 10.22 6.74
C LEU A 99 15.60 10.30 7.40
N GLU A 100 15.89 11.28 8.26
CA GLU A 100 17.13 11.34 9.03
C GLU A 100 17.09 10.36 10.21
N GLU A 101 15.92 10.18 10.84
CA GLU A 101 15.73 9.31 12.01
C GLU A 101 15.51 7.83 11.70
N LEU A 102 15.07 7.47 10.49
CA LEU A 102 14.76 6.08 10.11
C LEU A 102 15.88 5.09 10.48
N SER A 103 15.49 3.91 10.92
CA SER A 103 16.35 2.81 11.36
C SER A 103 15.76 1.46 10.96
N ALA A 104 16.55 0.39 11.13
CA ALA A 104 16.10 -0.97 10.81
C ALA A 104 14.92 -1.47 11.66
N ASN A 105 14.61 -0.80 12.78
CA ASN A 105 13.50 -1.17 13.66
C ASN A 105 12.19 -0.46 13.28
N ASP A 106 12.27 0.52 12.38
CA ASP A 106 11.12 1.30 11.92
C ASP A 106 10.42 0.59 10.77
N MET A 107 9.20 1.03 10.48
CA MET A 107 8.36 0.43 9.44
C MET A 107 7.76 1.47 8.50
N ILE A 108 7.68 1.11 7.22
CA ILE A 108 6.92 1.85 6.22
C ILE A 108 5.75 0.98 5.78
N ILE A 109 4.53 1.50 5.95
CA ILE A 109 3.31 0.87 5.46
C ILE A 109 2.88 1.58 4.18
N LYS A 110 2.95 0.87 3.05
CA LYS A 110 2.67 1.46 1.73
C LYS A 110 1.89 0.53 0.83
N GLY A 111 0.73 0.98 0.36
CA GLY A 111 -0.07 0.23 -0.59
C GLY A 111 0.52 0.23 -2.01
N ALA A 112 0.06 -0.73 -2.81
CA ALA A 112 0.46 -0.96 -4.19
C ALA A 112 -0.68 -0.69 -5.21
N ASN A 113 -0.34 -0.60 -6.49
CA ASN A 113 -1.28 -0.49 -7.62
C ASN A 113 -1.48 -1.81 -8.36
N ALA A 114 -0.52 -2.74 -8.23
CA ALA A 114 -0.54 -4.06 -8.84
C ALA A 114 0.10 -5.07 -7.87
N ILE A 115 -0.27 -6.34 -8.01
CA ILE A 115 0.41 -7.49 -7.43
C ILE A 115 0.45 -8.60 -8.49
N ASP A 116 1.53 -9.35 -8.61
CA ASP A 116 1.57 -10.52 -9.50
C ASP A 116 1.28 -11.83 -8.75
N PRO A 117 1.13 -12.97 -9.45
CA PRO A 117 0.86 -14.27 -8.81
C PRO A 117 1.99 -14.76 -7.89
N PHE A 118 3.16 -14.13 -7.92
CA PHE A 118 4.32 -14.48 -7.10
C PHE A 118 4.40 -13.63 -5.82
N GLY A 119 3.45 -12.72 -5.60
CA GLY A 119 3.41 -11.85 -4.44
C GLY A 119 4.24 -10.57 -4.59
N THR A 120 4.77 -10.27 -5.77
CA THR A 120 5.52 -9.03 -6.01
C THR A 120 4.55 -7.87 -6.18
N ALA A 121 4.78 -6.78 -5.45
CA ALA A 121 3.97 -5.57 -5.57
C ALA A 121 4.55 -4.57 -6.58
N GLY A 122 3.64 -3.89 -7.30
CA GLY A 122 3.96 -2.82 -8.24
C GLY A 122 3.24 -1.52 -7.90
N VAL A 123 3.93 -0.39 -8.01
CA VAL A 123 3.38 0.97 -7.81
C VAL A 123 3.46 1.76 -9.11
N LEU A 124 2.39 2.47 -9.44
CA LEU A 124 2.39 3.40 -10.58
C LEU A 124 3.12 4.70 -10.21
N LEU A 125 4.06 5.10 -11.06
CA LEU A 125 4.92 6.27 -10.90
C LEU A 125 4.65 7.27 -12.04
N ALA A 126 3.83 8.28 -11.75
CA ALA A 126 3.48 9.34 -12.71
C ALA A 126 4.48 10.52 -12.70
N SER A 127 5.47 10.51 -11.80
CA SER A 127 6.48 11.55 -11.68
C SER A 127 7.80 11.07 -12.25
N ARG A 128 8.49 11.92 -13.01
CA ARG A 128 9.84 11.63 -13.55
C ARG A 128 10.90 11.36 -12.49
N THR A 129 10.67 11.76 -11.23
CA THR A 129 11.56 11.49 -10.10
C THR A 129 11.11 10.30 -9.25
N GLY A 130 10.07 9.57 -9.65
CA GLY A 130 9.43 8.54 -8.82
C GLY A 130 8.58 9.09 -7.68
N GLY A 131 8.46 10.42 -7.56
CA GLY A 131 7.64 11.08 -6.55
C GLY A 131 8.10 10.78 -5.12
N THR A 132 7.15 10.71 -4.18
CA THR A 132 7.44 10.42 -2.77
C THR A 132 8.13 9.07 -2.58
N LEU A 133 7.79 8.06 -3.39
CA LEU A 133 8.42 6.75 -3.32
C LEU A 133 9.92 6.85 -3.63
N GLY A 134 10.28 7.53 -4.74
CA GLY A 134 11.68 7.70 -5.14
C GLY A 134 12.55 8.38 -4.08
N LYS A 135 11.97 9.26 -3.25
CA LYS A 135 12.67 9.93 -2.15
C LYS A 135 12.89 9.06 -0.91
N ILE A 136 11.96 8.15 -0.64
CA ILE A 136 11.92 7.40 0.62
C ILE A 136 12.61 6.04 0.50
N MET A 137 12.46 5.35 -0.63
CA MET A 137 12.92 3.97 -0.76
C MET A 137 14.45 3.83 -0.71
N GLY A 138 15.21 4.79 -1.25
CA GLY A 138 16.67 4.76 -1.16
C GLY A 138 17.18 4.71 0.28
N PRO A 139 16.82 5.72 1.11
CA PRO A 139 17.14 5.69 2.54
C PRO A 139 16.59 4.47 3.27
N ALA A 140 15.34 4.08 3.02
CA ALA A 140 14.71 2.92 3.65
C ALA A 140 15.50 1.63 3.41
N PHE A 141 15.89 1.37 2.15
CA PHE A 141 16.71 0.20 1.81
C PHE A 141 18.11 0.27 2.38
N SER A 142 18.77 1.44 2.35
CA SER A 142 20.12 1.56 2.90
C SER A 142 20.19 1.28 4.41
N ARG A 143 19.07 1.46 5.11
CA ARG A 143 18.97 1.29 6.56
C ARG A 143 18.28 -0.01 6.97
N GLY A 144 17.76 -0.78 6.01
CA GLY A 144 17.04 -2.02 6.28
C GLY A 144 15.69 -1.80 6.98
N VAL A 145 14.99 -0.71 6.67
CA VAL A 145 13.64 -0.43 7.21
C VAL A 145 12.66 -1.49 6.73
N ASN A 146 11.80 -1.99 7.63
CA ASN A 146 10.77 -2.95 7.27
C ASN A 146 9.67 -2.30 6.43
N ILE A 147 9.21 -2.98 5.38
CA ILE A 147 8.18 -2.45 4.48
C ILE A 147 7.03 -3.44 4.38
N VAL A 148 5.86 -3.02 4.85
CA VAL A 148 4.61 -3.80 4.77
C VAL A 148 3.70 -3.20 3.71
N ILE A 149 3.20 -4.06 2.82
CA ILE A 149 2.50 -3.69 1.59
C ILE A 149 1.08 -4.26 1.62
N PRO A 150 0.10 -3.50 2.16
CA PRO A 150 -1.30 -3.86 2.01
C PRO A 150 -1.73 -3.79 0.54
N VAL A 151 -2.15 -4.91 -0.03
CA VAL A 151 -2.58 -4.98 -1.43
C VAL A 151 -3.70 -5.99 -1.62
N SER A 152 -4.80 -5.54 -2.22
CA SER A 152 -5.95 -6.39 -2.53
C SER A 152 -5.72 -7.14 -3.84
N LEU A 153 -6.17 -8.40 -3.90
CA LEU A 153 -6.16 -9.24 -5.11
C LEU A 153 -7.02 -8.67 -6.26
N GLU A 154 -7.86 -7.66 -6.00
CA GLU A 154 -8.48 -6.85 -7.07
C GLU A 154 -7.42 -6.31 -8.05
N LYS A 155 -6.22 -6.01 -7.53
CA LYS A 155 -5.07 -5.47 -8.26
C LYS A 155 -4.16 -6.54 -8.87
N LEU A 156 -4.54 -7.81 -8.81
CA LEU A 156 -3.74 -8.90 -9.38
C LEU A 156 -3.62 -8.73 -10.91
N VAL A 157 -2.38 -8.61 -11.38
CA VAL A 157 -1.98 -8.66 -12.78
C VAL A 157 -1.46 -10.05 -13.14
N LEU A 158 -1.39 -10.37 -14.43
CA LEU A 158 -1.05 -11.72 -14.89
C LEU A 158 0.45 -11.94 -15.07
N GLU A 159 1.17 -10.90 -15.49
CA GLU A 159 2.60 -10.96 -15.78
C GLU A 159 3.43 -10.58 -14.55
N PRO A 160 4.67 -11.10 -14.41
CA PRO A 160 5.58 -10.69 -13.36
C PRO A 160 5.77 -9.17 -13.32
N ILE A 161 5.70 -8.58 -12.13
CA ILE A 161 5.85 -7.12 -11.97
C ILE A 161 7.23 -6.64 -12.43
N ASP A 162 8.28 -7.45 -12.26
CA ASP A 162 9.63 -7.09 -12.69
C ASP A 162 9.73 -7.00 -14.22
N GLU A 163 9.07 -7.88 -14.97
CA GLU A 163 8.98 -7.82 -16.44
C GLU A 163 8.18 -6.58 -16.87
N LEU A 164 7.01 -6.36 -16.28
CA LEU A 164 6.17 -5.19 -16.55
C LEU A 164 6.88 -3.87 -16.24
N SER A 165 7.71 -3.84 -15.19
CA SER A 165 8.51 -2.65 -14.83
C SER A 165 9.54 -2.26 -15.90
N ARG A 166 10.04 -3.23 -16.68
CA ARG A 166 11.04 -2.98 -17.73
C ARG A 166 10.43 -2.43 -19.01
N ILE A 167 9.14 -2.67 -19.26
CA ILE A 167 8.46 -2.22 -20.48
C ILE A 167 7.60 -0.96 -20.27
N THR A 168 7.30 -0.60 -19.02
CA THR A 168 6.54 0.62 -18.68
C THR A 168 7.47 1.80 -18.36
N GLY A 169 6.93 3.01 -18.41
CA GLY A 169 7.66 4.24 -18.09
C GLY A 169 6.94 5.49 -18.58
N VAL A 170 6.99 6.58 -17.81
CA VAL A 170 6.38 7.87 -18.20
C VAL A 170 6.85 8.30 -19.59
N ASP A 171 8.16 8.21 -19.85
CA ASP A 171 8.76 8.61 -21.13
C ASP A 171 8.80 7.47 -22.17
N LYS A 172 8.37 6.24 -21.82
CA LYS A 172 8.17 5.13 -22.78
C LYS A 172 6.76 5.12 -23.37
N THR A 173 5.83 5.81 -22.73
CA THR A 173 4.40 5.81 -23.11
C THR A 173 4.16 6.85 -24.21
N GLN A 174 3.80 6.39 -25.42
CA GLN A 174 3.52 7.28 -26.56
C GLN A 174 2.15 7.96 -26.48
N SER A 175 1.16 7.27 -25.93
CA SER A 175 -0.20 7.76 -25.73
C SER A 175 -0.83 7.06 -24.54
N SER A 176 -1.69 7.76 -23.78
CA SER A 176 -2.33 7.22 -22.58
C SER A 176 -3.76 7.75 -22.40
N VAL A 177 -4.63 6.88 -21.91
CA VAL A 177 -5.91 7.30 -21.32
C VAL A 177 -5.64 7.72 -19.87
N GLY A 178 -5.64 9.02 -19.62
CA GLY A 178 -5.21 9.59 -18.34
C GLY A 178 -3.71 9.89 -18.30
N VAL A 179 -3.15 9.98 -17.09
CA VAL A 179 -1.76 10.36 -16.83
C VAL A 179 -0.82 9.19 -17.10
N PRO A 180 0.22 9.32 -17.96
CA PRO A 180 1.18 8.26 -18.19
C PRO A 180 1.98 7.95 -16.91
N ALA A 181 2.28 6.68 -16.68
CA ALA A 181 3.01 6.21 -15.50
C ALA A 181 3.96 5.06 -15.85
N GLY A 182 5.09 4.99 -15.16
CA GLY A 182 5.87 3.75 -15.08
C GLY A 182 5.35 2.83 -13.99
N LEU A 183 5.69 1.55 -14.06
CA LEU A 183 5.49 0.60 -12.96
C LEU A 183 6.83 0.40 -12.24
N GLY A 184 6.88 0.77 -10.96
CA GLY A 184 8.01 0.48 -10.09
C GLY A 184 7.75 -0.78 -9.28
N VAL A 185 8.75 -1.67 -9.20
CA VAL A 185 8.75 -2.79 -8.24
C VAL A 185 8.80 -2.19 -6.83
N LEU A 186 7.95 -2.66 -5.92
CA LEU A 186 7.96 -2.29 -4.51
C LEU A 186 8.41 -3.49 -3.67
N PRO A 187 9.71 -3.56 -3.29
CA PRO A 187 10.20 -4.55 -2.36
C PRO A 187 9.58 -4.38 -0.97
N GLY A 188 9.13 -5.48 -0.38
CA GLY A 188 8.53 -5.54 0.95
C GLY A 188 7.63 -6.76 1.11
N GLU A 189 7.06 -6.93 2.29
CA GLU A 189 6.13 -8.00 2.58
C GLU A 189 4.71 -7.62 2.14
N THR A 190 4.13 -8.39 1.23
CA THR A 190 2.76 -8.18 0.77
C THR A 190 1.77 -8.91 1.68
N ILE A 191 0.69 -8.20 2.06
CA ILE A 191 -0.42 -8.78 2.82
C ILE A 191 -1.70 -8.60 2.00
N THR A 192 -2.29 -9.74 1.60
CA THR A 192 -3.50 -9.85 0.79
C THR A 192 -4.69 -10.34 1.61
N GLU A 193 -5.86 -10.50 0.98
CA GLU A 193 -7.03 -11.11 1.62
C GLU A 193 -6.76 -12.56 2.07
N ILE A 194 -5.93 -13.31 1.33
CA ILE A 194 -5.57 -14.69 1.69
C ILE A 194 -4.78 -14.69 3.01
N ASP A 195 -3.78 -13.81 3.09
CA ASP A 195 -2.98 -13.63 4.29
C ASP A 195 -3.83 -13.15 5.46
N ALA A 196 -4.72 -12.20 5.21
CA ALA A 196 -5.58 -11.65 6.24
C ALA A 196 -6.53 -12.69 6.85
N ILE A 197 -7.14 -13.56 6.04
CA ILE A 197 -7.98 -14.66 6.53
C ILE A 197 -7.13 -15.61 7.38
N ARG A 198 -5.94 -15.97 6.91
CA ARG A 198 -5.02 -16.85 7.64
C ARG A 198 -4.59 -16.24 8.98
N ILE A 199 -4.17 -14.98 8.99
CA ILE A 199 -3.72 -14.25 10.18
C ILE A 199 -4.85 -14.15 11.20
N LEU A 200 -6.05 -13.75 10.77
CA LEU A 200 -7.16 -13.43 11.69
C LEU A 200 -7.93 -14.66 12.18
N SER A 201 -7.93 -15.76 11.42
CA SER A 201 -8.78 -16.92 11.73
C SER A 201 -8.05 -18.27 11.74
N GLY A 202 -6.82 -18.34 11.26
CA GLY A 202 -6.10 -19.59 11.05
C GLY A 202 -6.60 -20.44 9.88
N ALA A 203 -7.61 -19.98 9.13
CA ALA A 203 -8.15 -20.71 7.99
C ALA A 203 -7.29 -20.56 6.72
N GLU A 204 -7.31 -21.59 5.88
CA GLU A 204 -6.81 -21.48 4.51
C GLU A 204 -7.86 -20.81 3.61
N ALA A 205 -7.40 -19.99 2.67
CA ALA A 205 -8.26 -19.26 1.74
C ALA A 205 -7.80 -19.47 0.30
N SER A 206 -8.74 -19.51 -0.63
CA SER A 206 -8.48 -19.58 -2.07
C SER A 206 -9.42 -18.63 -2.81
N PRO A 207 -8.89 -17.65 -3.57
CA PRO A 207 -9.74 -16.78 -4.38
C PRO A 207 -10.26 -17.56 -5.59
N ILE A 208 -11.59 -17.65 -5.71
CA ILE A 208 -12.25 -18.35 -6.84
C ILE A 208 -12.86 -17.39 -7.87
N ALA A 209 -13.06 -16.13 -7.50
CA ALA A 209 -13.57 -15.07 -8.36
C ALA A 209 -13.11 -13.71 -7.83
N LYS A 210 -12.99 -12.72 -8.72
CA LYS A 210 -12.76 -11.30 -8.40
C LYS A 210 -13.33 -10.42 -9.50
N GLY A 211 -13.57 -9.15 -9.21
CA GLY A 211 -14.18 -8.24 -10.17
C GLY A 211 -15.71 -8.33 -10.20
N GLY A 212 -16.34 -7.51 -11.03
CA GLY A 212 -17.79 -7.48 -11.20
C GLY A 212 -18.30 -6.08 -11.53
N VAL A 213 -19.57 -5.84 -11.25
CA VAL A 213 -20.18 -4.51 -11.41
C VAL A 213 -19.79 -3.63 -10.22
N SER A 214 -19.11 -2.52 -10.49
CA SER A 214 -18.60 -1.56 -9.50
C SER A 214 -17.39 -2.03 -8.66
N GLY A 215 -16.72 -3.10 -9.11
CA GLY A 215 -15.54 -3.66 -8.45
C GLY A 215 -15.80 -5.07 -7.97
#